data_AF-A0A8J5INU7-F1
#
_entry.id   AF-A0A8J5INU7-F1
#
_cell.length_a   1.000
_cell.length_b   1.000
_cell.length_c   1.000
_cell.angle_alpha   90.00
_cell.angle_beta   90.00
_cell.angle_gamma   90.00
#
_symmetry.space_group_name_H-M   'P 1'
#
loop_
_entity.id
_entity.type
_entity.pdbx_description
1 polymer ?
#
loop_
_entity_poly.entity_id
_entity_poly.type
_entity_poly.pdbx_seq_one_letter_code
_entity_poly.pdbx_strand_id
1 'polypeptide(L)'
;MSTTAPKFKLALCQIAVGDDKQKNIATATAAVTEAAKNAAQVVSLPECWNSPYATTSFPQYAEEIPEKKAALNEKDHPMTLFDTPYGKMGVGICYDIRFPELSMLMKKQGAKILLFPGAFNLTTGPAHWELLQRARAVDNQLYVAATSPARGPEGGYQAWGHSTVISPWGEVVATCGHGESIVYAEVDLEKVEEMRRNIPTTNQTRSDLYELVQK
;
A
#
# COMPACT_ATOMS: atom_id res chain seq x y z
N MET A 1 -0.19 25.37 14.99
CA MET A 1 -0.30 23.89 14.98
C MET A 1 -1.31 23.55 13.89
N SER A 2 -0.87 22.93 12.79
CA SER A 2 -1.78 22.54 11.71
C SER A 2 -2.68 21.42 12.21
N THR A 3 -3.99 21.67 12.27
CA THR A 3 -4.98 20.66 12.66
C THR A 3 -5.11 19.66 11.52
N THR A 4 -4.41 18.52 11.63
CA THR A 4 -4.61 17.40 10.71
C THR A 4 -6.06 16.96 10.77
N ALA A 5 -6.75 16.86 9.63
CA ALA A 5 -8.09 16.29 9.59
C ALA A 5 -7.96 14.81 10.02
N PRO A 6 -8.64 14.37 11.10
CA PRO A 6 -8.47 13.03 11.64
C PRO A 6 -9.04 11.96 10.71
N LYS A 7 -9.93 12.34 9.79
CA LYS A 7 -10.65 11.43 8.89
C LYS A 7 -10.45 11.82 7.44
N PHE A 8 -10.32 10.82 6.57
CA PHE A 8 -10.29 10.98 5.13
C PHE A 8 -10.75 9.70 4.44
N LYS A 9 -11.20 9.85 3.19
CA LYS A 9 -11.60 8.76 2.30
C LYS A 9 -10.41 8.32 1.44
N LEU A 10 -10.08 7.05 1.55
CA LEU A 10 -9.06 6.36 0.77
C LEU A 10 -9.75 5.55 -0.35
N ALA A 11 -9.16 5.55 -1.54
CA ALA A 11 -9.56 4.69 -2.64
C ALA A 11 -8.40 3.79 -3.12
N LEU A 12 -8.65 2.49 -3.26
CA LEU A 12 -7.72 1.53 -3.87
C LEU A 12 -8.28 1.14 -5.24
N CYS A 13 -7.56 1.51 -6.30
CA CYS A 13 -8.01 1.28 -7.67
C CYS A 13 -7.46 -0.06 -8.19
N GLN A 14 -8.23 -1.13 -8.04
CA GLN A 14 -7.92 -2.43 -8.63
C GLN A 14 -8.30 -2.44 -10.11
N ILE A 15 -7.32 -2.16 -10.97
CA ILE A 15 -7.53 -2.01 -12.42
C ILE A 15 -6.96 -3.19 -13.20
N ALA A 16 -7.50 -3.45 -14.39
CA ALA A 16 -6.89 -4.36 -15.34
C ALA A 16 -5.61 -3.73 -15.93
N VAL A 17 -4.57 -4.56 -16.07
CA VAL A 17 -3.28 -4.16 -16.65
C VAL A 17 -2.94 -5.12 -17.77
N GLY A 18 -2.61 -4.57 -18.94
CA GLY A 18 -2.18 -5.31 -20.12
C GLY A 18 -0.85 -4.81 -20.69
N ASP A 19 -0.57 -5.17 -21.94
CA ASP A 19 0.63 -4.77 -22.68
C ASP A 19 0.51 -3.41 -23.37
N ASP A 20 -0.70 -2.90 -23.59
CA ASP A 20 -0.93 -1.55 -24.09
C ASP A 20 -0.79 -0.50 -22.97
N LYS A 21 0.36 0.17 -22.94
CA LYS A 21 0.67 1.24 -21.97
C LYS A 21 -0.34 2.40 -22.03
N GLN A 22 -0.76 2.83 -23.22
CA GLN A 22 -1.68 3.97 -23.35
C GLN A 22 -3.06 3.60 -22.82
N LYS A 23 -3.51 2.36 -23.10
CA LYS A 23 -4.73 1.82 -22.50
C LYS A 23 -4.62 1.74 -20.98
N ASN A 24 -3.51 1.25 -20.43
CA ASN A 24 -3.30 1.19 -18.98
C ASN A 24 -3.37 2.59 -18.34
N ILE A 25 -2.73 3.60 -18.93
CA ILE A 25 -2.79 4.99 -18.46
C ILE A 25 -4.22 5.53 -18.51
N ALA A 26 -4.96 5.27 -19.59
CA ALA A 26 -6.35 5.69 -19.71
C ALA A 26 -7.23 5.02 -18.62
N THR A 27 -7.07 3.72 -18.37
CA THR A 27 -7.78 2.99 -17.31
C THR A 27 -7.46 3.54 -15.93
N ALA A 28 -6.18 3.75 -15.62
CA ALA A 28 -5.74 4.30 -14.34
C ALA A 28 -6.30 5.73 -14.13
N THR A 29 -6.24 6.57 -15.17
CA THR A 29 -6.77 7.94 -15.13
C THR A 29 -8.28 7.96 -14.90
N ALA A 30 -9.03 7.08 -15.57
CA ALA A 30 -10.46 6.94 -15.36
C ALA A 30 -10.79 6.50 -13.93
N ALA A 31 -10.06 5.51 -13.38
CA ALA A 31 -10.26 5.04 -12.02
C ALA A 31 -9.95 6.12 -10.97
N VAL A 32 -8.85 6.86 -11.13
CA VAL A 32 -8.49 7.98 -10.25
C VAL A 32 -9.52 9.11 -10.33
N THR A 33 -10.00 9.43 -11.54
CA THR A 33 -11.04 10.45 -11.75
C THR A 33 -12.34 10.06 -11.07
N GLU A 34 -12.74 8.79 -11.18
CA GLU A 34 -13.93 8.27 -10.50
C GLU A 34 -13.77 8.29 -8.98
N ALA A 35 -12.60 7.90 -8.46
CA ALA A 35 -12.30 7.99 -7.05
C ALA A 35 -12.40 9.43 -6.51
N ALA A 36 -11.86 10.40 -7.26
CA ALA A 36 -11.93 11.81 -6.92
C ALA A 36 -13.36 12.35 -6.96
N LYS A 37 -14.18 11.97 -7.96
CA LYS A 37 -15.61 12.31 -8.00
C LYS A 37 -16.37 11.77 -6.78
N ASN A 38 -15.94 10.61 -6.28
CA ASN A 38 -16.46 10.02 -5.05
C ASN A 38 -15.78 10.55 -3.77
N ALA A 39 -15.14 11.73 -3.86
CA ALA A 39 -14.52 12.46 -2.76
C ALA A 39 -13.36 11.74 -2.06
N ALA A 40 -12.67 10.80 -2.73
CA ALA A 40 -11.43 10.24 -2.20
C ALA A 40 -10.34 11.32 -2.16
N GLN A 41 -9.71 11.49 -0.99
CA GLN A 41 -8.59 12.42 -0.83
C GLN A 41 -7.23 11.75 -1.02
N VAL A 42 -7.17 10.42 -0.88
CA VAL A 42 -5.98 9.62 -1.17
C VAL A 42 -6.40 8.49 -2.11
N VAL A 43 -5.63 8.28 -3.17
CA VAL A 43 -5.86 7.21 -4.14
C VAL A 43 -4.57 6.42 -4.31
N SER A 44 -4.68 5.08 -4.27
CA SER A 44 -3.57 4.17 -4.54
C SER A 44 -3.85 3.38 -5.81
N LEU A 45 -2.86 3.34 -6.69
CA LEU A 45 -2.80 2.44 -7.85
C LEU A 45 -1.96 1.20 -7.48
N PRO A 46 -2.12 0.09 -8.21
CA PRO A 46 -1.40 -1.14 -7.93
C PRO A 46 0.06 -1.10 -8.37
N GLU A 47 0.83 -2.10 -7.95
CA GLU A 47 2.15 -2.39 -8.50
C GLU A 47 2.06 -2.62 -10.02
N CYS A 48 3.04 -2.09 -10.76
CA CYS A 48 3.12 -2.18 -12.23
C CYS A 48 1.82 -1.78 -12.94
N TRP A 49 1.09 -0.78 -12.45
CA TRP A 49 -0.18 -0.33 -13.04
C TRP A 49 -0.09 0.10 -14.52
N ASN A 50 1.09 0.49 -15.01
CA ASN A 50 1.30 1.01 -16.37
C ASN A 50 1.84 -0.03 -17.37
N SER A 51 2.18 -1.24 -16.93
CA SER A 51 2.93 -2.21 -17.75
C SER A 51 2.75 -3.67 -17.30
N PRO A 52 3.01 -4.66 -18.17
CA PRO A 52 2.98 -6.07 -17.76
C PRO A 52 3.97 -6.38 -16.63
N TYR A 53 3.56 -7.23 -15.70
CA TYR A 53 4.42 -7.75 -14.63
C TYR A 53 5.30 -8.89 -15.15
N ALA A 54 6.38 -8.55 -15.84
CA ALA A 54 7.37 -9.51 -16.34
C ALA A 54 8.75 -8.87 -16.46
N THR A 55 9.79 -9.60 -16.04
CA THR A 55 11.19 -9.12 -16.10
C THR A 55 11.65 -8.79 -17.51
N THR A 56 11.11 -9.46 -18.52
CA THR A 56 11.34 -9.18 -19.94
C THR A 56 10.67 -7.90 -20.45
N SER A 57 9.60 -7.46 -19.78
CA SER A 57 8.87 -6.24 -20.10
C SER A 57 9.52 -5.00 -19.47
N PHE A 58 10.07 -5.10 -18.26
CA PHE A 58 10.52 -3.91 -17.52
C PHE A 58 11.46 -2.98 -18.31
N PRO A 59 12.51 -3.44 -19.03
CA PRO A 59 13.37 -2.55 -19.79
C PRO A 59 12.66 -1.80 -20.93
N GLN A 60 11.60 -2.39 -21.50
CA GLN A 60 10.83 -1.81 -22.61
C GLN A 60 9.80 -0.78 -22.13
N TYR A 61 9.28 -0.99 -20.92
CA TYR A 61 8.23 -0.15 -20.35
C TYR A 61 8.75 0.88 -19.35
N ALA A 62 10.01 0.78 -18.92
CA ALA A 62 10.65 1.75 -18.05
C ALA A 62 10.62 3.17 -18.64
N GLU A 63 10.49 4.16 -17.77
CA GLU A 63 10.41 5.57 -18.14
C GLU A 63 11.32 6.40 -17.24
N GLU A 64 11.83 7.49 -17.79
CA GLU A 64 12.46 8.53 -16.98
C GLU A 64 11.37 9.29 -16.21
N ILE A 65 11.60 9.51 -14.91
CA ILE A 65 10.69 10.30 -14.08
C ILE A 65 11.04 11.78 -14.27
N PRO A 66 10.14 12.64 -14.79
CA PRO A 66 10.47 14.01 -15.20
C PRO A 66 11.14 14.88 -14.13
N GLU A 67 10.83 14.65 -12.85
CA GLU A 67 11.37 15.43 -11.72
C GLU A 67 12.48 14.68 -10.93
N LYS A 68 12.80 13.43 -11.29
CA LYS A 68 13.81 12.61 -10.61
C LYS A 68 15.01 12.39 -11.53
N LYS A 69 16.05 13.23 -11.36
CA LYS A 69 17.22 13.31 -12.26
C LYS A 69 18.22 12.15 -12.17
N ALA A 70 18.03 11.17 -11.29
CA ALA A 70 18.95 10.06 -11.12
C ALA A 70 18.22 8.72 -11.17
N ALA A 71 18.80 7.76 -11.91
CA ALA A 71 18.41 6.36 -11.82
C ALA A 71 18.55 5.90 -10.36
N LEU A 72 17.48 5.32 -9.81
CA LEU A 72 17.54 4.68 -8.50
C LEU A 72 18.42 3.44 -8.62
N ASN A 73 19.55 3.41 -7.92
CA ASN A 73 20.33 2.20 -7.76
C ASN A 73 19.89 1.49 -6.46
N GLU A 74 20.10 0.18 -6.36
CA GLU A 74 19.67 -0.65 -5.20
C GLU A 74 20.14 -0.11 -3.83
N LYS A 75 21.21 0.70 -3.81
CA LYS A 75 21.78 1.30 -2.60
C LYS A 75 21.16 2.65 -2.21
N ASP A 76 20.38 3.25 -3.11
CA ASP A 76 19.74 4.56 -2.96
C ASP A 76 18.22 4.46 -2.79
N HIS A 77 17.69 3.33 -2.29
CA HIS A 77 16.26 3.18 -1.98
C HIS A 77 16.00 3.41 -0.49
N PRO A 78 15.87 4.68 -0.03
CA PRO A 78 15.43 4.93 1.33
C PRO A 78 13.99 4.44 1.50
N MET A 79 13.70 4.02 2.72
CA MET A 79 12.33 3.85 3.18
C MET A 79 11.49 5.08 2.82
N THR A 80 10.40 4.89 2.09
CA THR A 80 9.60 6.00 1.57
C THR A 80 8.50 6.38 2.56
N LEU A 81 8.66 7.54 3.17
CA LEU A 81 7.70 8.19 4.06
C LEU A 81 7.39 9.59 3.54
N PHE A 82 6.13 10.00 3.63
CA PHE A 82 5.72 11.34 3.21
C PHE A 82 4.64 11.89 4.14
N ASP A 83 4.67 13.19 4.35
CA ASP A 83 3.68 13.90 5.15
C ASP A 83 2.49 14.30 4.29
N THR A 84 1.28 14.14 4.83
CA THR A 84 0.04 14.59 4.21
C THR A 84 -0.76 15.44 5.21
N PRO A 85 -1.79 16.18 4.77
CA PRO A 85 -2.75 16.81 5.70
C PRO A 85 -3.44 15.82 6.66
N TYR A 86 -3.37 14.52 6.35
CA TYR A 86 -3.94 13.41 7.10
C TYR A 86 -2.84 12.59 7.81
N GLY A 87 -1.72 13.19 8.16
CA GLY A 87 -0.61 12.53 8.85
C GLY A 87 0.37 11.81 7.93
N LYS A 88 1.39 11.22 8.55
CA LYS A 88 2.51 10.59 7.84
C LYS A 88 2.13 9.20 7.33
N MET A 89 2.45 8.94 6.08
CA MET A 89 2.18 7.68 5.39
C MET A 89 3.51 7.04 4.94
N GLY A 90 3.57 5.70 4.97
CA GLY A 90 4.68 4.92 4.46
C GLY A 90 4.28 4.09 3.24
N VAL A 91 5.24 3.80 2.36
CA VAL A 91 5.02 2.93 1.18
C VAL A 91 6.05 1.81 1.18
N GLY A 92 5.56 0.57 1.11
CA GLY A 92 6.32 -0.59 0.66
C GLY A 92 5.69 -1.16 -0.60
N ILE A 93 6.45 -1.86 -1.43
CA ILE A 93 5.92 -2.44 -2.68
C ILE A 93 5.92 -3.96 -2.55
N CYS A 94 4.73 -4.55 -2.69
CA CYS A 94 4.49 -5.98 -2.81
C CYS A 94 5.26 -6.86 -1.82
N TYR A 95 6.42 -7.36 -2.23
CA TYR A 95 7.25 -8.28 -1.46
C TYR A 95 7.75 -7.69 -0.14
N ASP A 96 7.86 -6.35 -0.06
CA ASP A 96 8.18 -5.60 1.15
C ASP A 96 7.28 -5.95 2.34
N ILE A 97 6.01 -6.29 2.08
CA ILE A 97 5.07 -6.67 3.13
C ILE A 97 5.52 -7.91 3.89
N ARG A 98 6.45 -8.72 3.36
CA ARG A 98 6.99 -9.91 4.03
C ARG A 98 8.00 -9.57 5.13
N PHE A 99 8.56 -8.37 5.15
CA PHE A 99 9.58 -7.93 6.11
C PHE A 99 8.95 -7.03 7.17
N PRO A 100 8.60 -7.56 8.36
CA PRO A 100 7.95 -6.77 9.41
C PRO A 100 8.81 -5.58 9.88
N GLU A 101 10.13 -5.69 9.85
CA GLU A 101 11.09 -4.68 10.26
C GLU A 101 10.90 -3.37 9.51
N LEU A 102 10.59 -3.42 8.21
CA LEU A 102 10.32 -2.24 7.40
C LEU A 102 9.10 -1.48 7.91
N SER A 103 8.00 -2.20 8.21
CA SER A 103 6.78 -1.61 8.75
C SER A 103 6.99 -1.04 10.16
N MET A 104 7.77 -1.75 10.99
CA MET A 104 8.15 -1.30 12.33
C MET A 104 8.99 -0.02 12.29
N LEU A 105 9.94 0.09 11.36
CA LEU A 105 10.74 1.29 11.14
C LEU A 105 9.87 2.46 10.66
N MET A 106 8.98 2.25 9.68
CA MET A 106 8.05 3.28 9.21
C MET A 106 7.15 3.79 10.35
N LYS A 107 6.64 2.88 11.18
CA LYS A 107 5.85 3.20 12.37
C LYS A 107 6.67 3.98 13.41
N LYS A 108 7.92 3.58 13.67
CA LYS A 108 8.84 4.30 14.57
C LYS A 108 9.06 5.75 14.12
N GLN A 109 9.01 6.01 12.81
CA GLN A 109 9.10 7.35 12.22
C GLN A 109 7.74 8.09 12.14
N GLY A 110 6.69 7.55 12.74
CA GLY A 110 5.40 8.23 12.90
C GLY A 110 4.35 7.90 11.84
N ALA A 111 4.58 6.90 10.98
CA ALA A 111 3.55 6.45 10.04
C ALA A 111 2.29 6.01 10.79
N LYS A 112 1.13 6.45 10.27
CA LYS A 112 -0.20 6.06 10.74
C LYS A 112 -0.96 5.17 9.75
N ILE A 113 -0.49 5.13 8.51
CA ILE A 113 -0.95 4.24 7.46
C ILE A 113 0.24 3.77 6.63
N LEU A 114 0.23 2.49 6.24
CA LEU A 114 1.16 1.91 5.29
C LEU A 114 0.41 1.51 4.02
N LEU A 115 0.93 1.94 2.88
CA LEU A 115 0.43 1.59 1.56
C LEU A 115 1.30 0.47 0.98
N PHE A 116 0.67 -0.59 0.49
CA PHE A 116 1.32 -1.71 -0.19
C PHE A 116 0.69 -1.98 -1.57
N PRO A 117 1.00 -1.17 -2.60
CA PRO A 117 0.77 -1.59 -3.98
C PRO A 117 1.49 -2.93 -4.22
N GLY A 118 0.78 -3.95 -4.69
CA GLY A 118 1.39 -5.26 -4.87
C GLY A 118 0.51 -6.27 -5.61
N ALA A 119 1.15 -7.14 -6.40
CA ALA A 119 0.47 -8.17 -7.16
C ALA A 119 0.87 -9.57 -6.65
N PHE A 120 0.22 -10.08 -5.59
CA PHE A 120 0.39 -11.49 -5.19
C PHE A 120 -0.21 -12.43 -6.25
N ASN A 121 0.27 -13.66 -6.33
CA ASN A 121 -0.23 -14.65 -7.29
C ASN A 121 -1.27 -15.60 -6.69
N LEU A 122 -1.85 -16.50 -7.50
CA LEU A 122 -2.89 -17.44 -7.07
C LEU A 122 -2.43 -18.49 -6.04
N THR A 123 -1.13 -18.66 -5.81
CA THR A 123 -0.59 -19.54 -4.76
C THR A 123 -0.39 -18.78 -3.45
N THR A 124 0.31 -17.64 -3.53
CA THR A 124 0.69 -16.83 -2.37
C THR A 124 -0.43 -15.94 -1.87
N GLY A 125 -1.35 -15.55 -2.74
CA GLY A 125 -2.54 -14.75 -2.45
C GLY A 125 -3.41 -15.37 -1.36
N PRO A 126 -4.03 -16.54 -1.58
CA PRO A 126 -4.90 -17.17 -0.60
C PRO A 126 -4.18 -17.56 0.69
N ALA A 127 -2.88 -17.83 0.64
CA ALA A 127 -2.10 -18.22 1.81
C ALA A 127 -1.64 -17.03 2.67
N HIS A 128 -1.24 -15.92 2.05
CA HIS A 128 -0.45 -14.89 2.71
C HIS A 128 -0.97 -13.46 2.55
N TRP A 129 -1.77 -13.14 1.52
CA TRP A 129 -2.09 -11.74 1.20
C TRP A 129 -2.80 -11.04 2.36
N GLU A 130 -3.93 -11.58 2.82
CA GLU A 130 -4.67 -11.00 3.94
C GLU A 130 -3.90 -11.13 5.26
N LEU A 131 -3.30 -12.31 5.50
CA LEU A 131 -2.54 -12.59 6.73
C LEU A 131 -1.44 -11.56 6.98
N LEU A 132 -0.62 -11.28 5.96
CA LEU A 132 0.51 -10.35 6.09
C LEU A 132 0.01 -8.93 6.32
N GLN A 133 -1.02 -8.48 5.61
CA GLN A 133 -1.61 -7.15 5.83
C GLN A 133 -2.13 -6.98 7.24
N ARG A 134 -2.88 -7.97 7.74
CA ARG A 134 -3.42 -7.96 9.11
C ARG A 134 -2.30 -7.96 10.14
N ALA A 135 -1.27 -8.76 9.95
CA ALA A 135 -0.08 -8.76 10.81
C ALA A 135 0.61 -7.38 10.83
N ARG A 136 0.86 -6.77 9.66
CA ARG A 136 1.46 -5.42 9.60
C ARG A 136 0.61 -4.37 10.29
N ALA A 137 -0.72 -4.44 10.17
CA ALA A 137 -1.63 -3.49 10.80
C ALA A 137 -1.64 -3.63 12.32
N VAL A 138 -1.84 -4.85 12.83
CA VAL A 138 -2.02 -5.11 14.27
C VAL A 138 -0.71 -4.95 15.05
N ASP A 139 0.40 -5.46 14.54
CA ASP A 139 1.70 -5.40 15.24
C ASP A 139 2.21 -3.96 15.35
N ASN A 140 1.88 -3.13 14.37
CA ASN A 140 2.32 -1.73 14.31
C ASN A 140 1.24 -0.73 14.74
N GLN A 141 0.03 -1.20 15.03
CA GLN A 141 -1.12 -0.39 15.44
C GLN A 141 -1.34 0.79 14.49
N LEU A 142 -1.54 0.48 13.21
CA LEU A 142 -1.72 1.45 12.13
C LEU A 142 -2.63 0.87 11.03
N TYR A 143 -3.13 1.71 10.14
CA TYR A 143 -3.86 1.22 8.96
C TYR A 143 -2.91 0.60 7.94
N VAL A 144 -3.34 -0.47 7.28
CA VAL A 144 -2.66 -1.02 6.11
C VAL A 144 -3.62 -0.98 4.94
N ALA A 145 -3.16 -0.50 3.78
CA ALA A 145 -3.94 -0.51 2.56
C ALA A 145 -3.11 -1.12 1.43
N ALA A 146 -3.58 -2.23 0.88
CA ALA A 146 -2.88 -2.95 -0.16
C ALA A 146 -3.68 -2.93 -1.46
N THR A 147 -3.06 -2.46 -2.54
CA THR A 147 -3.71 -2.30 -3.85
C THR A 147 -3.12 -3.30 -4.83
N SER A 148 -3.93 -4.23 -5.30
CA SER A 148 -3.58 -5.22 -6.32
C SER A 148 -4.13 -4.81 -7.67
N PRO A 149 -3.46 -5.17 -8.79
CA PRO A 149 -4.13 -5.14 -10.08
C PRO A 149 -5.26 -6.19 -10.08
N ALA A 150 -6.24 -6.01 -10.96
CA ALA A 150 -7.24 -7.02 -11.22
C ALA A 150 -6.57 -8.25 -11.85
N ARG A 151 -7.19 -9.42 -11.69
CA ARG A 151 -6.72 -10.64 -12.33
C ARG A 151 -6.75 -10.47 -13.85
N GLY A 152 -5.58 -10.57 -14.47
CA GLY A 152 -5.42 -10.47 -15.91
C GLY A 152 -5.97 -11.68 -16.67
N PRO A 153 -5.98 -11.62 -18.01
CA PRO A 153 -6.35 -12.75 -18.86
C PRO A 153 -5.39 -13.93 -18.69
N GLU A 154 -5.79 -15.13 -19.13
CA GLU A 154 -4.94 -16.32 -19.13
C GLU A 154 -3.64 -16.11 -19.93
N GLY A 155 -2.56 -16.80 -19.54
CA GLY A 155 -1.26 -16.74 -20.20
C GLY A 155 -0.29 -15.66 -19.68
N GLY A 156 -0.79 -14.69 -18.90
CA GLY A 156 0.03 -13.70 -18.18
C GLY A 156 0.19 -13.98 -16.68
N TYR A 157 0.87 -13.09 -15.97
CA TYR A 157 0.96 -13.15 -14.50
C TYR A 157 -0.44 -13.02 -13.87
N GLN A 158 -0.85 -14.07 -13.15
CA GLN A 158 -2.18 -14.15 -12.56
C GLN A 158 -2.20 -13.48 -11.19
N ALA A 159 -2.52 -12.18 -11.17
CA ALA A 159 -2.72 -11.44 -9.93
C ALA A 159 -3.89 -12.02 -9.12
N TRP A 160 -3.70 -12.06 -7.80
CA TRP A 160 -4.69 -12.50 -6.84
C TRP A 160 -5.89 -11.57 -6.85
N GLY A 161 -5.65 -10.24 -6.92
CA GLY A 161 -6.65 -9.21 -6.72
C GLY A 161 -6.82 -8.92 -5.23
N HIS A 162 -8.07 -8.77 -4.80
CA HIS A 162 -8.43 -8.56 -3.40
C HIS A 162 -7.70 -7.35 -2.78
N SER A 163 -7.77 -6.20 -3.44
CA SER A 163 -7.34 -4.94 -2.80
C SER A 163 -8.11 -4.74 -1.49
N THR A 164 -7.40 -4.38 -0.42
CA THR A 164 -7.95 -4.43 0.95
C THR A 164 -7.42 -3.29 1.81
N VAL A 165 -8.29 -2.75 2.66
CA VAL A 165 -7.92 -1.85 3.77
C VAL A 165 -8.14 -2.56 5.09
N ILE A 166 -7.10 -2.59 5.93
CA ILE A 166 -7.09 -3.17 7.28
C ILE A 166 -6.97 -2.07 8.33
N SER A 167 -7.79 -2.17 9.38
CA SER A 167 -7.76 -1.25 10.52
C SER A 167 -6.57 -1.52 11.45
N PRO A 168 -6.20 -0.58 12.34
CA PRO A 168 -5.19 -0.83 13.37
C PRO A 168 -5.47 -2.09 14.20
N TRP A 169 -6.74 -2.44 14.41
CA TRP A 169 -7.15 -3.62 15.16
C TRP A 169 -7.00 -4.95 14.38
N GLY A 170 -6.50 -4.89 13.14
CA GLY A 170 -6.37 -6.05 12.26
C GLY A 170 -7.70 -6.49 11.63
N GLU A 171 -8.72 -5.64 11.63
CA GLU A 171 -10.02 -5.92 10.98
C GLU A 171 -10.00 -5.50 9.52
N VAL A 172 -10.62 -6.29 8.65
CA VAL A 172 -10.84 -5.92 7.25
C VAL A 172 -11.93 -4.85 7.20
N VAL A 173 -11.55 -3.61 6.83
CA VAL A 173 -12.46 -2.47 6.72
C VAL A 173 -13.23 -2.51 5.40
N ALA A 174 -12.50 -2.77 4.31
CA ALA A 174 -13.07 -2.86 2.97
C ALA A 174 -12.18 -3.76 2.11
N THR A 175 -12.79 -4.54 1.21
CA THR A 175 -12.07 -5.40 0.27
C THR A 175 -12.90 -5.61 -0.99
N CYS A 176 -12.27 -6.05 -2.08
CA CYS A 176 -12.94 -6.52 -3.29
C CYS A 176 -12.58 -7.98 -3.62
N GLY A 177 -13.17 -8.49 -4.70
CA GLY A 177 -12.80 -9.78 -5.30
C GLY A 177 -11.57 -9.65 -6.21
N HIS A 178 -11.49 -10.51 -7.24
CA HIS A 178 -10.36 -10.52 -8.17
C HIS A 178 -10.54 -9.65 -9.43
N GLY A 179 -11.77 -9.19 -9.73
CA GLY A 179 -12.08 -8.37 -10.90
C GLY A 179 -11.79 -6.89 -10.69
N GLU A 180 -11.96 -6.07 -11.73
CA GLU A 180 -11.77 -4.62 -11.62
C GLU A 180 -12.73 -3.99 -10.60
N SER A 181 -12.22 -3.10 -9.77
CA SER A 181 -13.00 -2.46 -8.69
C SER A 181 -12.28 -1.23 -8.13
N ILE A 182 -13.04 -0.33 -7.50
CA ILE A 182 -12.47 0.70 -6.63
C ILE A 182 -12.97 0.43 -5.22
N VAL A 183 -12.05 0.15 -4.31
CA VAL A 183 -12.35 -0.07 -2.89
C VAL A 183 -12.27 1.27 -2.18
N TYR A 184 -13.36 1.70 -1.56
CA TYR A 184 -13.40 2.92 -0.75
C TYR A 184 -13.41 2.57 0.73
N ALA A 185 -12.65 3.31 1.52
CA ALA A 185 -12.65 3.21 2.98
C ALA A 185 -12.53 4.59 3.64
N GLU A 186 -13.31 4.81 4.71
CA GLU A 186 -13.11 5.94 5.62
C GLU A 186 -12.01 5.57 6.62
N VAL A 187 -10.88 6.28 6.55
CA VAL A 187 -9.76 6.13 7.47
C VAL A 187 -9.93 7.13 8.61
N ASP A 188 -9.85 6.65 9.85
CA ASP A 188 -9.96 7.47 11.07
C ASP A 188 -8.70 7.32 11.91
N LEU A 189 -7.82 8.33 11.84
CA LEU A 189 -6.55 8.31 12.56
C LEU A 189 -6.70 8.40 14.07
N GLU A 190 -7.86 8.81 14.60
CA GLU A 190 -8.09 8.75 16.04
C GLU A 190 -8.11 7.29 16.51
N LYS A 191 -8.54 6.33 15.68
CA LYS A 191 -8.47 4.89 16.00
C LYS A 191 -7.04 4.37 16.16
N VAL A 192 -6.08 4.96 15.43
CA VAL A 192 -4.65 4.66 15.60
C VAL A 192 -4.18 5.10 16.99
N GLU A 193 -4.51 6.34 17.36
CA GLU A 193 -4.13 6.89 18.67
C GLU A 193 -4.84 6.16 19.82
N GLU A 194 -6.13 5.86 19.67
CA GLU A 194 -6.91 5.09 20.62
C GLU A 194 -6.31 3.70 20.86
N MET A 195 -5.98 2.97 19.79
CA MET A 195 -5.37 1.65 19.91
C MET A 195 -4.03 1.71 20.65
N ARG A 196 -3.18 2.68 20.31
CA ARG A 196 -1.86 2.87 20.95
C ARG A 196 -1.98 3.28 22.42
N ARG A 197 -3.02 4.03 22.80
CA ARG A 197 -3.33 4.35 24.21
C ARG A 197 -3.82 3.12 24.99
N ASN A 198 -4.73 2.33 24.40
CA ASN A 198 -5.37 1.20 25.07
C ASN A 198 -4.46 -0.04 25.15
N ILE A 199 -3.61 -0.28 24.15
CA ILE A 199 -2.63 -1.37 24.14
C ILE A 199 -1.24 -0.76 23.86
N PRO A 200 -0.52 -0.23 24.86
CA PRO A 200 0.69 0.56 24.64
C PRO A 200 1.95 -0.29 24.38
N THR A 201 1.94 -1.13 23.33
CA THR A 201 3.03 -2.07 23.00
C THR A 201 4.37 -1.37 22.81
N THR A 202 4.38 -0.16 22.25
CA THR A 202 5.58 0.67 22.08
C THR A 202 6.32 0.88 23.40
N ASN A 203 5.59 1.14 24.48
CA ASN A 203 6.15 1.41 25.81
C ASN A 203 6.60 0.12 26.53
N GLN A 204 6.25 -1.04 25.99
CA GLN A 204 6.51 -2.36 26.55
C GLN A 204 7.59 -3.13 25.77
N THR A 205 8.17 -2.49 24.74
CA THR A 205 9.28 -3.04 23.96
C THR A 205 10.47 -3.35 24.89
N ARG A 206 11.05 -4.54 24.77
CA ARG A 206 12.20 -4.98 25.58
C ARG A 206 13.51 -4.44 25.00
N SER A 207 13.71 -3.13 25.09
CA SER A 207 14.92 -2.46 24.59
C SER A 207 16.20 -2.87 25.33
N ASP A 208 16.07 -3.52 26.48
CA ASP A 208 17.16 -4.18 27.19
C ASP A 208 17.66 -5.46 26.49
N LEU A 209 16.82 -6.07 25.65
CA LEU A 209 17.13 -7.32 24.94
C LEU A 209 17.41 -7.12 23.45
N TYR A 210 16.73 -6.18 22.81
CA TYR A 210 16.85 -5.97 21.37
C TYR A 210 16.63 -4.51 20.98
N GLU A 211 17.22 -4.13 19.85
CA GLU A 211 16.98 -2.84 19.21
C GLU A 211 16.76 -3.03 17.70
N LEU A 212 15.78 -2.29 17.16
CA LEU A 212 15.57 -2.18 15.73
C LEU A 212 16.25 -0.89 15.20
N VAL A 213 17.27 -1.08 14.37
CA VAL A 213 18.15 -0.02 13.84
C VAL A 213 18.00 0.09 12.32
N GLN A 214 17.72 1.30 11.83
CA GLN A 214 17.91 1.65 10.43
C GLN A 214 19.38 2.00 10.22
N LYS A 215 20.05 1.30 9.31
CA LYS A 215 21.47 1.49 9.00
C LYS A 215 21.72 2.72 8.13
#